data_AF-A0A7V1Y6W9-F1
#
_entry.id   AF-A0A7V1Y6W9-F1
#
_cell.length_a   1.000
_cell.length_b   1.000
_cell.length_c   1.000
_cell.angle_alpha   90.00
_cell.angle_beta   90.00
_cell.angle_gamma   90.00
#
_symmetry.space_group_name_H-M   'P 1'
#
loop_
_entity.id
_entity.type
_entity.pdbx_description
1 polymer ?
#
loop_
_entity_poly.entity_id
_entity_poly.type
_entity_poly.pdbx_seq_one_letter_code
_entity_poly.pdbx_strand_id
1 'polypeptide(L)' 'MVLRHRRGIARVPRRAVAAELARIVYHVLTKQEAFNGRFQDRPLSRQKHAQWPRRASPSV' A
#
# COMPACT_ATOMS: atom_id res chain seq x y z
N MET A 1 12.69 -31.29 -15.11
CA MET A 1 11.28 -30.90 -15.28
C MET A 1 10.90 -30.00 -14.10
N VAL A 2 10.91 -28.67 -14.27
CA VAL A 2 10.65 -27.72 -13.17
C VAL A 2 9.16 -27.39 -13.14
N LEU A 3 8.45 -27.92 -12.16
CA LEU A 3 7.04 -27.61 -11.90
C LEU A 3 6.95 -26.16 -11.38
N ARG A 4 6.77 -25.21 -12.31
CA ARG A 4 6.32 -23.85 -11.97
C ARG A 4 4.87 -23.93 -11.50
N HIS A 5 4.66 -24.10 -10.20
CA HIS A 5 3.37 -23.79 -9.58
C HIS A 5 3.09 -22.29 -9.76
N ARG A 6 2.24 -21.93 -10.73
CA ARG A 6 1.59 -20.62 -10.74
C ARG A 6 0.73 -20.56 -9.49
N ARG A 7 1.23 -19.95 -8.40
CA ARG A 7 0.44 -19.68 -7.20
C ARG A 7 -0.78 -18.88 -7.65
N GLY A 8 -1.96 -19.50 -7.58
CA GLY A 8 -3.22 -18.79 -7.78
C GLY A 8 -3.24 -17.60 -6.82
N ILE A 9 -3.43 -16.40 -7.38
CA ILE A 9 -3.54 -15.18 -6.59
C ILE A 9 -4.75 -15.35 -5.69
N ALA A 10 -4.52 -15.66 -4.41
CA ALA A 10 -5.59 -15.71 -3.41
C ALA A 10 -6.32 -14.36 -3.47
N ARG A 11 -7.61 -14.39 -3.85
CA ARG A 11 -8.41 -13.17 -3.94
C ARG A 11 -8.62 -12.65 -2.52
N VAL A 12 -7.88 -11.61 -2.14
CA VAL A 12 -8.16 -10.87 -0.91
C VAL A 12 -9.57 -10.25 -1.06
N PRO A 13 -10.50 -10.50 -0.13
CA PRO A 13 -11.84 -9.97 -0.22
C PRO A 13 -11.82 -8.44 -0.09
N ARG A 14 -12.47 -7.72 -1.02
CA ARG A 14 -12.52 -6.24 -1.05
C ARG A 14 -12.99 -5.63 0.27
N ARG A 15 -13.92 -6.31 0.96
CA ARG A 15 -14.43 -5.89 2.28
C ARG A 15 -13.34 -5.81 3.34
N ALA A 16 -12.42 -6.79 3.37
CA ALA A 16 -11.31 -6.76 4.31
C ALA A 16 -10.36 -5.60 4.02
N VAL A 17 -10.09 -5.35 2.73
CA VAL A 17 -9.27 -4.21 2.30
C VAL A 17 -9.91 -2.88 2.70
N ALA A 18 -11.22 -2.71 2.48
CA ALA A 18 -11.93 -1.48 2.82
C ALA A 18 -11.95 -1.20 4.33
N ALA A 19 -12.20 -2.24 5.15
CA ALA A 19 -12.17 -2.11 6.61
C ALA A 19 -10.78 -1.69 7.10
N GLU A 20 -9.72 -2.21 6.49
CA GLU A 20 -8.36 -1.88 6.88
C GLU A 20 -7.97 -0.45 6.47
N LEU A 21 -8.37 -0.02 5.27
CA LEU A 21 -8.18 1.35 4.83
C LEU A 21 -8.87 2.34 5.77
N ALA A 22 -10.10 2.05 6.21
CA ALA A 22 -10.82 2.90 7.16
C ALA A 22 -10.07 3.05 8.50
N ARG A 23 -9.50 1.97 9.02
CA ARG A 23 -8.71 2.00 10.27
C ARG A 23 -7.43 2.84 10.13
N ILE A 24 -6.73 2.71 9.00
CA ILE A 24 -5.53 3.50 8.72
C ILE A 24 -5.88 4.98 8.63
N VAL A 25 -6.92 5.32 7.86
CA VAL A 25 -7.37 6.71 7.70
C VAL A 25 -7.79 7.31 9.04
N TYR A 26 -8.59 6.57 9.82
CA TYR A 26 -8.98 7.02 11.16
C TYR A 26 -7.75 7.30 12.03
N HIS A 27 -6.78 6.38 12.07
CA HIS A 27 -5.56 6.57 12.87
C HIS A 27 -4.77 7.82 12.47
N VAL A 28 -4.55 8.02 11.16
CA VAL A 28 -3.81 9.19 10.62
C VAL A 28 -4.53 10.49 10.95
N LEU A 29 -5.85 10.54 10.74
CA LEU A 29 -6.64 11.73 10.99
C LEU A 29 -6.76 12.05 12.49
N THR A 30 -6.89 11.02 13.35
CA THR A 30 -7.09 11.22 14.79
C THR A 30 -5.78 11.57 15.50
N LYS A 31 -4.65 10.99 15.08
CA LYS A 31 -3.34 11.22 15.71
C LYS A 31 -2.52 12.32 15.04
N GLN A 32 -2.91 12.78 13.85
CA GLN A 32 -2.16 13.75 13.02
C GLN A 32 -0.71 13.31 12.72
N GLU A 33 -0.44 12.01 12.82
CA GLU A 33 0.85 11.44 12.46
C GLU A 33 0.84 11.02 10.99
N ALA A 34 1.91 11.36 10.28
CA ALA A 34 2.10 10.89 8.92
C ALA A 34 2.14 9.36 8.89
N PHE A 35 1.48 8.76 7.90
CA PHE A 35 1.49 7.31 7.74
C PHE A 35 2.92 6.80 7.47
N ASN A 36 3.50 6.09 8.43
CA ASN A 36 4.89 5.61 8.40
C ASN A 36 5.10 4.31 7.59
N GLY A 37 4.10 3.89 6.81
CA GLY A 37 4.17 2.67 6.00
C GLY A 37 4.05 1.37 6.82
N ARG A 38 3.69 1.46 8.11
CA ARG A 38 3.46 0.33 9.01
C ARG A 38 2.00 0.32 9.47
N PHE A 39 1.46 -0.88 9.72
CA PHE A 39 0.14 -1.06 10.29
C PHE A 39 0.16 -2.18 11.33
N GLN A 40 -0.28 -1.90 12.55
CA GLN A 40 -0.16 -2.83 13.70
C GLN A 40 1.27 -3.40 13.82
N ASP A 41 2.27 -2.52 13.74
CA ASP A 41 3.72 -2.83 13.75
C ASP A 41 4.24 -3.70 12.58
N ARG A 42 3.34 -4.18 11.71
CA ARG A 42 3.68 -4.92 10.50
C ARG A 42 3.98 -3.97 9.35
N PRO A 43 5.07 -4.17 8.61
CA PRO A 43 5.32 -3.41 7.39
C PRO A 43 4.29 -3.80 6.33
N LEU A 44 3.79 -2.79 5.59
CA LEU A 44 2.99 -3.08 4.40
C LEU A 44 3.82 -3.85 3.36
N SER A 45 3.21 -4.86 2.75
CA SER A 45 3.86 -5.67 1.71
C SER A 45 4.27 -4.87 0.48
N ARG A 46 3.55 -3.77 0.21
CA ARG A 46 3.87 -2.82 -0.85
C ARG A 46 3.88 -1.42 -0.28
N GLN A 47 5.07 -0.86 -0.13
CA GLN A 47 5.23 0.55 0.16
C GLN A 47 5.19 1.32 -1.16
N LYS A 48 4.20 2.20 -1.32
CA LYS A 48 4.20 3.14 -2.44
C LYS A 48 5.32 4.14 -2.16
N HIS A 49 6.39 4.12 -2.96
CA HIS A 49 7.41 5.16 -2.87
C HIS A 49 6.75 6.52 -3.07
N ALA A 50 7.10 7.49 -2.22
CA ALA A 50 6.77 8.88 -2.44
C ALA A 50 7.44 9.31 -3.76
N GLN A 51 6.68 9.24 -4.85
CA GLN A 51 7.14 9.72 -6.14
C GLN A 51 7.08 11.24 -6.09
N TRP A 52 8.24 11.87 -6.00
CA TRP A 52 8.36 13.31 -6.14
C TRP A 52 7.73 13.76 -7.46
N PRO A 53 7.10 14.94 -7.52
CA PRO A 53 6.63 15.49 -8.78
C PRO A 53 7.81 15.55 -9.74
N ARG A 54 7.68 14.87 -10.89
CA ARG A 54 8.69 14.98 -11.94
C ARG A 54 8.68 16.43 -12.40
N ARG A 55 9.85 17.09 -12.41
CA ARG A 55 10.00 18.35 -13.14
C ARG A 55 9.53 18.11 -14.57
N ALA A 56 8.72 19.02 -15.11
CA ALA A 56 8.31 18.94 -16.51
C ALA A 56 9.57 18.81 -17.37
N SER A 57 9.64 17.78 -18.20
CA SER A 57 10.72 17.66 -19.17
C SER A 57 10.64 18.87 -20.10
N PRO A 58 11.76 19.54 -20.41
CA PRO A 58 11.73 20.64 -21.37
C PRO A 58 11.21 20.12 -22.71
N SER A 59 10.28 20.85 -23.30
CA SER A 59 9.91 20.69 -24.71
C SER A 59 11.17 21.01 -25.53
N VAL A 60 11.71 19.99 -26.19
CA VAL A 60 12.76 20.13 -27.22
C VAL A 60 12.33 21.15 -28.26
#